data_AF-A0A933VCS4-F1
#
_entry.id   AF-A0A933VCS4-F1
#
_cell.length_a   1.000
_cell.length_b   1.000
_cell.length_c   1.000
_cell.angle_alpha   90.00
_cell.angle_beta   90.00
_cell.angle_gamma   90.00
#
_symmetry.space_group_name_H-M   'P 1'
#
loop_
_entity.id
_entity.type
_entity.pdbx_description
1 polymer ?
#
loop_
_entity_poly.entity_id
_entity_poly.type
_entity_poly.pdbx_seq_one_letter_code
_entity_poly.pdbx_strand_id
1 'polypeptide(L)'
;MQVLFRPVHKSAEIAQHKYPAWVIWLFWIVATFVGGFLYSIPVGVVNILLGLDRLEDPVRSAELTTPIRVLAAVLCGAACGSTIGLAQWFVLRRELNRDGWWVAATIAGYASIGLLPLIANIFQPGWLDWAIKLIVNGKMHWLARVVVDWPDASWAPGAMTLTLFGAALGFFQWLVLRGRVSQAGWWIALSTVGWALAAALNIIPSEPGPSLTFELMIVIMIAPGVPVALAGAGMVWLLRRSAPDTLTSR
;
A
#
# COMPACT_ATOMS: atom_id res chain seq x y z
N MET A 1 41.23 2.58 -34.84
CA MET A 1 40.97 2.69 -33.39
C MET A 1 39.54 2.22 -33.13
N GLN A 2 39.35 0.92 -32.87
CA GLN A 2 38.05 0.38 -32.47
C GLN A 2 37.97 0.46 -30.94
N VAL A 3 37.15 1.37 -30.43
CA VAL A 3 36.86 1.47 -29.00
C VAL A 3 35.93 0.29 -28.67
N LEU A 4 36.53 -0.78 -28.17
CA LEU A 4 35.85 -1.98 -27.70
C LEU A 4 35.05 -1.63 -26.44
N PHE A 5 33.80 -1.18 -26.60
CA PHE A 5 32.85 -1.09 -25.51
C PHE A 5 32.58 -2.51 -24.99
N ARG A 6 33.31 -2.94 -23.95
CA ARG A 6 32.91 -4.10 -23.17
C ARG A 6 31.64 -3.71 -22.42
N PRO A 7 30.47 -4.32 -22.73
CA PRO A 7 29.32 -4.16 -21.85
C PRO A 7 29.74 -4.72 -20.49
N VAL A 8 29.83 -3.84 -19.49
CA VAL A 8 29.96 -4.24 -18.09
C VAL A 8 28.60 -4.79 -17.67
N HIS A 9 28.26 -5.97 -18.16
CA HIS A 9 27.32 -6.84 -17.49
C HIS A 9 28.05 -7.31 -16.22
N LYS A 10 28.04 -6.46 -15.19
CA LYS A 10 28.08 -6.98 -13.82
C LYS A 10 26.79 -7.78 -13.68
N SER A 11 26.84 -9.04 -14.12
CA SER A 11 25.90 -10.06 -13.74
C SER A 11 25.87 -9.98 -12.23
N ALA A 12 24.82 -9.38 -11.68
CA ALA A 12 24.63 -9.32 -10.25
C ALA A 12 24.71 -10.76 -9.79
N GLU A 13 25.76 -11.10 -9.04
CA GLU A 13 25.93 -12.41 -8.47
C GLU A 13 24.78 -12.56 -7.47
N ILE A 14 23.68 -13.16 -7.93
CA ILE A 14 22.50 -13.40 -7.12
C ILE A 14 22.95 -14.42 -6.09
N ALA A 15 23.18 -13.96 -4.87
CA ALA A 15 23.57 -14.79 -3.75
C ALA A 15 22.61 -15.99 -3.68
N GLN A 16 23.15 -17.21 -3.62
CA GLN A 16 22.35 -18.42 -3.44
C GLN A 16 21.37 -18.19 -2.28
N HIS A 17 20.07 -18.28 -2.57
CA HIS A 17 19.04 -17.97 -1.59
C HIS A 17 19.20 -18.85 -0.35
N LYS A 18 19.60 -18.23 0.76
CA LYS A 18 19.88 -18.92 2.03
C LYS A 18 18.59 -19.43 2.70
N TYR A 19 17.42 -18.93 2.29
CA TYR A 19 16.15 -19.21 2.93
C TYR A 19 15.13 -19.82 1.97
N PRO A 20 14.28 -20.75 2.46
CA PRO A 20 13.16 -21.24 1.68
C PRO A 20 12.14 -20.11 1.48
N ALA A 21 11.54 -20.06 0.29
CA ALA A 21 10.79 -18.86 -0.09
C ALA A 21 9.51 -18.61 0.74
N TRP A 22 8.94 -19.63 1.40
CA TRP A 22 7.81 -19.44 2.32
C TRP A 22 8.21 -18.64 3.58
N VAL A 23 9.48 -18.69 3.99
CA VAL A 23 9.98 -17.89 5.12
C VAL A 23 10.04 -16.41 4.74
N ILE A 24 10.47 -16.10 3.51
CA ILE A 24 10.48 -14.72 2.98
C ILE A 24 9.04 -14.19 2.91
N TRP A 25 8.10 -15.01 2.43
CA TRP A 25 6.68 -14.67 2.41
C TRP A 25 6.12 -14.35 3.80
N LEU A 26 6.42 -15.21 4.80
CA LEU A 26 5.96 -14.98 6.16
C LEU A 26 6.56 -13.71 6.77
N PHE A 27 7.87 -13.49 6.59
CA PHE A 27 8.53 -12.27 7.06
C PHE A 27 7.96 -11.02 6.37
N TRP A 28 7.59 -11.10 5.10
CA TRP A 28 6.94 -10.01 4.39
C TRP A 28 5.61 -9.62 5.04
N ILE A 29 4.77 -10.61 5.33
CA ILE A 29 3.47 -10.41 5.99
C ILE A 29 3.69 -9.76 7.35
N VAL A 30 4.52 -10.36 8.19
CA VAL A 30 4.82 -9.85 9.55
C VAL A 30 5.38 -8.43 9.49
N ALA A 31 6.35 -8.17 8.61
CA ALA A 31 6.94 -6.85 8.44
C ALA A 31 5.90 -5.81 8.03
N THR A 32 5.00 -6.14 7.12
CA THR A 32 3.96 -5.21 6.67
C THR A 32 2.94 -4.93 7.77
N PHE A 33 2.53 -5.94 8.55
CA PHE A 33 1.65 -5.74 9.70
C PHE A 33 2.32 -4.94 10.82
N VAL A 34 3.60 -5.19 11.11
CA VAL A 34 4.36 -4.39 12.09
C VAL A 34 4.47 -2.94 11.62
N GLY A 35 4.83 -2.71 10.36
CA GLY A 35 4.84 -1.36 9.77
C GLY A 35 3.47 -0.69 9.81
N GLY A 36 2.41 -1.46 9.58
CA GLY A 36 1.01 -1.01 9.69
C GLY A 36 0.59 -0.74 11.15
N PHE A 37 1.08 -1.47 12.13
CA PHE A 37 0.78 -1.15 13.53
C PHE A 37 1.50 0.14 13.96
N LEU A 38 2.74 0.31 13.51
CA LEU A 38 3.58 1.44 13.88
C LEU A 38 3.21 2.76 13.17
N TYR A 39 2.40 2.75 12.10
CA TYR A 39 2.07 4.00 11.39
C TYR A 39 1.28 4.99 12.25
N SER A 40 0.57 4.49 13.28
CA SER A 40 -0.20 5.33 14.20
C SER A 40 0.66 6.43 14.85
N ILE A 41 1.95 6.17 15.07
CA ILE A 41 2.89 7.14 15.65
C ILE A 41 3.12 8.34 14.71
N PRO A 42 3.66 8.19 13.48
CA PRO A 42 3.89 9.34 12.61
C PRO A 42 2.60 10.00 12.13
N VAL A 43 1.50 9.26 11.96
CA VAL A 43 0.19 9.87 11.67
C VAL A 43 -0.31 10.71 12.84
N GLY A 44 -0.17 10.22 14.08
CA GLY A 44 -0.48 11.01 15.27
C GLY A 44 0.34 12.30 15.36
N VAL A 45 1.63 12.25 15.01
CA VAL A 45 2.50 13.43 14.94
C VAL A 45 2.00 14.42 13.89
N VAL A 46 1.68 13.96 12.67
CA VAL A 46 1.10 14.82 11.62
C VAL A 46 -0.19 15.46 12.10
N ASN A 47 -1.06 14.69 12.75
CA ASN A 47 -2.34 15.20 13.27
C ASN A 47 -2.15 16.26 14.34
N ILE A 48 -1.21 16.08 15.28
CA ILE A 48 -0.90 17.07 16.32
C ILE A 48 -0.32 18.34 15.70
N LEU A 49 0.67 18.20 14.79
CA LEU A 49 1.34 19.35 14.17
C LEU A 49 0.42 20.21 13.31
N LEU A 50 -0.56 19.58 12.65
CA LEU A 50 -1.53 20.25 11.80
C LEU A 50 -2.84 20.61 12.54
N GLY A 51 -2.97 20.26 13.82
CA GLY A 51 -4.18 20.49 14.63
C GLY A 51 -5.42 19.76 14.08
N LEU A 52 -5.21 18.57 13.52
CA LEU A 52 -6.25 17.74 12.88
C LEU A 52 -6.98 16.82 13.88
N ASP A 53 -6.46 16.70 15.10
CA ASP A 53 -7.13 16.05 16.23
C ASP A 53 -8.53 16.63 16.51
N ARG A 54 -8.79 17.85 16.01
CA ARG A 54 -10.06 18.58 16.15
C ARG A 54 -10.90 18.62 14.88
N LEU A 55 -10.61 17.79 13.87
CA LEU A 55 -11.41 17.72 12.64
C LEU A 55 -12.85 17.24 12.85
N GLU A 56 -13.14 16.65 14.01
CA GLU A 56 -14.51 16.29 14.41
C GLU A 56 -15.38 17.51 14.72
N ASP A 57 -14.76 18.68 14.97
CA ASP A 57 -15.48 19.95 15.14
C ASP A 57 -16.01 20.42 13.76
N PRO A 58 -17.34 20.48 13.56
CA PRO A 58 -17.93 20.89 12.28
C PRO A 58 -17.49 22.28 11.85
N VAL A 59 -17.35 23.21 12.79
CA VAL A 59 -17.03 24.62 12.54
C VAL A 59 -15.62 24.71 11.97
N ARG A 60 -14.65 24.12 12.66
CA ARG A 60 -13.25 24.12 12.24
C ARG A 60 -13.00 23.30 10.99
N SER A 61 -13.76 22.22 10.79
CA SER A 61 -13.69 21.48 9.54
C SER A 61 -14.03 22.41 8.37
N ALA A 62 -15.12 23.19 8.45
CA ALA A 62 -15.55 24.11 7.40
C ALA A 62 -14.53 25.23 7.10
N GLU A 63 -13.69 25.62 8.08
CA GLU A 63 -12.64 26.63 7.90
C GLU A 63 -11.42 26.12 7.11
N LEU A 64 -11.14 24.81 7.15
CA LEU A 64 -10.00 24.24 6.43
C LEU A 64 -10.29 24.15 4.93
N THR A 65 -9.50 24.88 4.15
CA THR A 65 -9.57 24.84 2.69
C THR A 65 -9.23 23.44 2.15
N THR A 66 -9.87 23.05 1.05
CA THR A 66 -9.65 21.75 0.37
C THR A 66 -8.16 21.42 0.15
N PRO A 67 -7.29 22.37 -0.29
CA PRO A 67 -5.86 22.08 -0.46
C PRO A 67 -5.16 21.65 0.84
N ILE A 68 -5.49 22.25 1.98
CA ILE A 68 -4.88 21.90 3.27
C ILE A 68 -5.31 20.48 3.69
N ARG A 69 -6.58 20.14 3.48
CA ARG A 69 -7.12 18.81 3.77
C ARG A 69 -6.46 17.72 2.91
N VAL A 70 -6.29 17.99 1.61
CA VAL A 70 -5.58 17.09 0.68
C VAL A 70 -4.12 16.93 1.11
N LEU A 71 -3.44 18.04 1.46
CA LEU A 71 -2.06 18.00 1.95
C LEU A 71 -1.93 17.12 3.20
N ALA A 72 -2.83 17.29 4.17
CA ALA A 72 -2.88 16.45 5.36
C ALA A 72 -3.05 14.96 5.02
N ALA A 73 -3.99 14.64 4.12
CA ALA A 73 -4.21 13.26 3.67
C ALA A 73 -2.97 12.66 2.98
N VAL A 74 -2.27 13.44 2.15
CA VAL A 74 -1.01 13.05 1.50
C VAL A 74 0.08 12.79 2.54
N LEU A 75 0.22 13.65 3.55
CA LEU A 75 1.21 13.49 4.62
C LEU A 75 0.91 12.27 5.50
N CYS A 76 -0.35 12.00 5.84
CA CYS A 76 -0.75 10.80 6.57
C CYS A 76 -0.48 9.52 5.74
N GLY A 77 -0.76 9.56 4.43
CA GLY A 77 -0.38 8.50 3.51
C GLY A 77 1.13 8.27 3.51
N ALA A 78 1.92 9.32 3.28
CA ALA A 78 3.38 9.25 3.29
C ALA A 78 3.95 8.69 4.60
N ALA A 79 3.40 9.12 5.75
CA ALA A 79 3.74 8.60 7.07
C ALA A 79 3.50 7.09 7.16
N CYS A 80 2.34 6.61 6.71
CA CYS A 80 2.03 5.18 6.64
C CYS A 80 2.96 4.40 5.70
N GLY A 81 3.21 4.94 4.51
CA GLY A 81 4.14 4.36 3.55
C GLY A 81 5.57 4.27 4.08
N SER A 82 5.98 5.19 4.95
CA SER A 82 7.34 5.19 5.52
C SER A 82 7.58 4.02 6.48
N THR A 83 6.63 3.72 7.37
CA THR A 83 6.78 2.63 8.35
C THR A 83 6.66 1.27 7.68
N ILE A 84 5.70 1.11 6.77
CA ILE A 84 5.52 -0.12 5.98
C ILE A 84 6.71 -0.33 5.05
N GLY A 85 7.11 0.71 4.31
CA GLY A 85 8.23 0.65 3.38
C GLY A 85 9.55 0.30 4.08
N LEU A 86 9.79 0.88 5.26
CA LEU A 86 10.97 0.57 6.07
C LEU A 86 10.98 -0.88 6.53
N ALA A 87 9.85 -1.37 7.06
CA ALA A 87 9.72 -2.75 7.51
C ALA A 87 9.92 -3.76 6.35
N GLN A 88 9.30 -3.50 5.20
CA GLN A 88 9.49 -4.32 3.99
C GLN A 88 10.92 -4.27 3.47
N TRP A 89 11.55 -3.10 3.52
CA TRP A 89 12.96 -2.94 3.12
C TRP A 89 13.89 -3.81 3.98
N PHE A 90 13.62 -3.99 5.27
CA PHE A 90 14.41 -4.90 6.12
C PHE A 90 14.37 -6.35 5.65
N VAL A 91 13.25 -6.78 5.07
CA VAL A 91 13.09 -8.11 4.45
C VAL A 91 13.85 -8.14 3.12
N LEU A 92 13.61 -7.14 2.25
CA LEU A 92 14.16 -7.12 0.90
C LEU A 92 15.66 -6.87 0.81
N ARG A 93 16.26 -6.11 1.72
CA ARG A 93 17.70 -5.76 1.67
C ARG A 93 18.62 -6.98 1.75
N ARG A 94 18.08 -8.13 2.16
CA ARG A 94 18.79 -9.42 2.17
C ARG A 94 18.81 -10.10 0.80
N GLU A 95 17.78 -9.87 -0.02
CA GLU A 95 17.58 -10.53 -1.32
C GLU A 95 17.89 -9.60 -2.50
N LEU A 96 17.65 -8.29 -2.35
CA LEU A 96 17.95 -7.25 -3.32
C LEU A 96 19.08 -6.37 -2.78
N ASN A 97 20.12 -6.14 -3.59
CA ASN A 97 21.32 -5.38 -3.21
C ASN A 97 20.98 -3.96 -2.69
N ARG A 98 20.81 -3.82 -1.37
CA ARG A 98 20.76 -2.59 -0.56
C ARG A 98 20.03 -1.38 -1.18
N ASP A 99 18.85 -1.57 -1.75
CA ASP A 99 18.11 -0.43 -2.30
C ASP A 99 17.28 0.30 -1.25
N GLY A 100 17.81 1.41 -0.77
CA GLY A 100 17.04 2.37 0.01
C GLY A 100 15.82 2.94 -0.75
N TRP A 101 15.78 2.83 -2.08
CA TRP A 101 14.69 3.33 -2.92
C TRP A 101 13.34 2.65 -2.69
N TRP A 102 13.31 1.43 -2.10
CA TRP A 102 12.05 0.76 -1.78
C TRP A 102 11.17 1.57 -0.83
N VAL A 103 11.79 2.20 0.18
CA VAL A 103 11.09 3.02 1.16
C VAL A 103 10.47 4.24 0.47
N ALA A 104 11.25 4.95 -0.36
CA ALA A 104 10.76 6.11 -1.11
C ALA A 104 9.61 5.76 -2.07
N ALA A 105 9.70 4.61 -2.77
CA ALA A 105 8.63 4.13 -3.63
C ALA A 105 7.34 3.82 -2.85
N THR A 106 7.48 3.22 -1.67
CA THR A 106 6.33 2.92 -0.80
C THR A 106 5.72 4.20 -0.22
N ILE A 107 6.55 5.18 0.17
CA ILE A 107 6.09 6.52 0.56
C ILE A 107 5.30 7.18 -0.56
N ALA A 108 5.83 7.19 -1.80
CA ALA A 108 5.17 7.81 -2.95
C ALA A 108 3.83 7.12 -3.28
N GLY A 109 3.80 5.79 -3.23
CA GLY A 109 2.57 5.01 -3.41
C GLY A 109 1.52 5.35 -2.36
N TYR A 110 1.86 5.31 -1.07
CA TYR A 110 0.90 5.65 -0.02
C TYR A 110 0.52 7.14 -0.02
N ALA A 111 1.42 8.05 -0.36
CA ALA A 111 1.12 9.47 -0.51
C ALA A 111 0.03 9.71 -1.57
N SER A 112 -0.01 8.89 -2.63
CA SER A 112 -1.03 9.03 -3.68
C SER A 112 -2.45 8.78 -3.15
N ILE A 113 -2.64 8.03 -2.06
CA ILE A 113 -3.97 7.80 -1.46
C ILE A 113 -4.63 9.11 -1.00
N GLY A 114 -3.85 10.15 -0.68
CA GLY A 114 -4.39 11.47 -0.34
C GLY A 114 -4.91 12.26 -1.54
N LEU A 115 -4.48 11.92 -2.75
CA LEU A 115 -4.89 12.58 -4.00
C LEU A 115 -6.06 11.86 -4.68
N LEU A 116 -6.12 10.53 -4.58
CA LEU A 116 -7.14 9.71 -5.24
C LEU A 116 -8.60 10.09 -4.90
N PRO A 117 -8.93 10.58 -3.69
CA PRO A 117 -10.25 11.10 -3.40
C PRO A 117 -10.72 12.25 -4.27
N LEU A 118 -9.81 13.03 -4.84
CA LEU A 118 -10.17 14.06 -5.81
C LEU A 118 -10.77 13.46 -7.09
N ILE A 119 -10.23 12.32 -7.53
CA ILE A 119 -10.71 11.59 -8.71
C ILE A 119 -12.07 10.96 -8.39
N ALA A 120 -12.18 10.31 -7.23
CA ALA A 120 -13.43 9.67 -6.80
C ALA A 120 -14.59 10.65 -6.62
N ASN A 121 -14.31 11.88 -6.16
CA ASN A 121 -15.31 12.92 -6.00
C ASN A 121 -15.92 13.43 -7.32
N ILE A 122 -15.26 13.19 -8.46
CA ILE A 122 -15.82 13.47 -9.80
C ILE A 122 -17.05 12.58 -10.05
N PHE A 123 -17.01 11.34 -9.57
CA PHE A 123 -18.08 10.35 -9.77
C PHE A 123 -19.17 10.45 -8.71
N GLN A 124 -18.79 10.78 -7.48
CA GLN A 124 -19.74 10.96 -6.38
C GLN A 124 -19.35 12.19 -5.54
N PRO A 125 -20.00 13.35 -5.78
CA PRO A 125 -19.78 14.56 -4.99
C PRO A 125 -20.03 14.31 -3.49
N GLY A 126 -19.16 14.85 -2.64
CA GLY A 126 -19.20 14.67 -1.19
C GLY A 126 -18.33 13.51 -0.69
N TRP A 127 -17.87 12.63 -1.58
CA TRP A 127 -16.97 11.52 -1.21
C TRP A 127 -15.61 12.01 -0.71
N LEU A 128 -15.11 13.13 -1.24
CA LEU A 128 -13.83 13.72 -0.84
C LEU A 128 -13.75 13.96 0.67
N ASP A 129 -14.78 14.57 1.24
CA ASP A 129 -14.81 14.94 2.65
C ASP A 129 -14.83 13.71 3.56
N TRP A 130 -15.59 12.69 3.15
CA TRP A 130 -15.65 11.42 3.86
C TRP A 130 -14.29 10.69 3.81
N ALA A 131 -13.69 10.57 2.64
CA ALA A 131 -12.42 9.87 2.46
C ALA A 131 -11.27 10.56 3.19
N ILE A 132 -11.19 11.90 3.12
CA ILE A 132 -10.18 12.66 3.86
C ILE A 132 -10.34 12.46 5.36
N LYS A 133 -11.56 12.53 5.90
CA LYS A 133 -11.81 12.27 7.32
C LYS A 133 -11.30 10.88 7.73
N LEU A 134 -11.55 9.85 6.91
CA LEU A 134 -11.04 8.51 7.19
C LEU A 134 -9.52 8.43 7.13
N ILE A 135 -8.88 9.03 6.12
CA ILE A 135 -7.42 9.02 5.96
C ILE A 135 -6.75 9.72 7.14
N VAL A 136 -7.22 10.90 7.50
CA VAL A 136 -6.64 11.70 8.60
C VAL A 136 -6.84 11.03 9.95
N ASN A 137 -8.00 10.40 10.17
CA ASN A 137 -8.27 9.66 11.41
C ASN A 137 -7.59 8.29 11.49
N GLY A 138 -6.72 7.93 10.53
CA GLY A 138 -6.09 6.60 10.47
C GLY A 138 -7.09 5.47 10.17
N LYS A 139 -8.32 5.80 9.80
CA LYS A 139 -9.36 4.85 9.43
C LYS A 139 -9.30 4.52 7.93
N MET A 140 -8.11 4.53 7.30
CA MET A 140 -7.95 4.20 5.88
C MET A 140 -8.51 2.82 5.51
N HIS A 141 -8.45 1.87 6.46
CA HIS A 141 -9.01 0.53 6.31
C HIS A 141 -10.55 0.51 6.21
N TRP A 142 -11.22 1.62 6.52
CA TRP A 142 -12.67 1.80 6.37
C TRP A 142 -13.07 2.40 5.01
N LEU A 143 -12.13 2.74 4.13
CA LEU A 143 -12.41 3.43 2.86
C LEU A 143 -13.34 2.66 1.90
N ALA A 144 -13.48 1.35 2.06
CA ALA A 144 -14.38 0.53 1.25
C ALA A 144 -15.65 0.07 1.98
N ARG A 145 -15.83 0.44 3.26
CA ARG A 145 -17.00 0.03 4.01
C ARG A 145 -18.19 0.91 3.62
N VAL A 146 -19.31 0.27 3.31
CA VAL A 146 -20.62 0.94 3.21
C VAL A 146 -21.05 1.30 4.63
N VAL A 147 -21.08 2.58 4.96
CA VAL A 147 -21.72 3.04 6.21
C VAL A 147 -23.20 3.16 5.93
N VAL A 148 -24.01 2.37 6.63
CA VAL A 148 -25.49 2.29 6.46
C VAL A 148 -26.15 3.67 6.64
N ASP A 149 -25.57 4.53 7.47
CA ASP A 149 -26.10 5.87 7.76
C ASP A 149 -25.78 6.92 6.69
N TRP A 150 -25.03 6.55 5.64
CA TRP A 150 -24.86 7.38 4.46
C TRP A 150 -25.72 6.79 3.32
N PRO A 151 -27.01 7.16 3.22
CA PRO A 151 -27.99 6.50 2.36
C PRO A 151 -27.67 6.54 0.86
N ASP A 152 -26.75 7.41 0.43
CA ASP A 152 -26.29 7.52 -0.97
C ASP A 152 -24.83 7.05 -1.20
N ALA A 153 -24.14 6.52 -0.20
CA ALA A 153 -22.74 6.09 -0.33
C ALA A 153 -22.66 4.79 -1.12
N SER A 154 -22.54 4.90 -2.44
CA SER A 154 -22.17 3.74 -3.24
C SER A 154 -20.79 3.25 -2.82
N TRP A 155 -20.57 1.93 -2.83
CA TRP A 155 -19.26 1.33 -2.58
C TRP A 155 -18.25 1.67 -3.68
N ALA A 156 -18.73 2.15 -4.84
CA ALA A 156 -17.96 2.30 -6.06
C ALA A 156 -16.78 3.28 -5.93
N PRO A 157 -16.92 4.51 -5.37
CA PRO A 157 -15.79 5.42 -5.19
C PRO A 157 -14.72 4.86 -4.24
N GLY A 158 -15.11 4.11 -3.20
CA GLY A 158 -14.18 3.42 -2.31
C GLY A 158 -13.41 2.31 -3.02
N ALA A 159 -14.12 1.45 -3.75
CA ALA A 159 -13.49 0.39 -4.54
C ALA A 159 -12.57 0.93 -5.63
N MET A 160 -12.99 2.00 -6.31
CA MET A 160 -12.18 2.68 -7.31
C MET A 160 -10.92 3.28 -6.65
N THR A 161 -11.05 3.96 -5.51
CA THR A 161 -9.91 4.55 -4.80
C THR A 161 -8.90 3.50 -4.38
N LEU A 162 -9.34 2.38 -3.80
CA LEU A 162 -8.43 1.29 -3.40
C LEU A 162 -7.78 0.62 -4.62
N THR A 163 -8.52 0.41 -5.70
CA THR A 163 -7.98 -0.19 -6.92
C THR A 163 -6.92 0.71 -7.58
N LEU A 164 -7.21 2.01 -7.70
CA LEU A 164 -6.26 3.01 -8.19
C LEU A 164 -5.05 3.14 -7.27
N PHE A 165 -5.26 3.04 -5.96
CA PHE A 165 -4.19 3.04 -4.98
C PHE A 165 -3.26 1.84 -5.16
N GLY A 166 -3.81 0.63 -5.32
CA GLY A 166 -3.02 -0.56 -5.61
C GLY A 166 -2.19 -0.44 -6.89
N ALA A 167 -2.77 0.15 -7.95
CA ALA A 167 -2.07 0.41 -9.20
C ALA A 167 -0.94 1.43 -9.03
N ALA A 168 -1.20 2.55 -8.35
CA ALA A 168 -0.20 3.59 -8.10
C ALA A 168 0.96 3.06 -7.23
N LEU A 169 0.65 2.39 -6.13
CA LEU A 169 1.64 1.77 -5.25
C LEU A 169 2.49 0.74 -6.01
N GLY A 170 1.84 -0.16 -6.76
CA GLY A 170 2.51 -1.14 -7.60
C GLY A 170 3.40 -0.49 -8.65
N PHE A 171 2.96 0.60 -9.28
CA PHE A 171 3.75 1.33 -10.27
C PHE A 171 5.03 1.94 -9.67
N PHE A 172 4.94 2.64 -8.53
CA PHE A 172 6.12 3.22 -7.89
C PHE A 172 7.11 2.14 -7.43
N GLN A 173 6.63 1.03 -6.86
CA GLN A 173 7.48 -0.09 -6.46
C GLN A 173 8.06 -0.82 -7.67
N TRP A 174 7.32 -0.94 -8.77
CA TRP A 174 7.82 -1.48 -10.03
C TRP A 174 9.01 -0.69 -10.57
N LEU A 175 9.04 0.64 -10.45
CA LEU A 175 10.19 1.45 -10.88
C LEU A 175 11.49 1.04 -10.18
N VAL A 176 11.41 0.53 -8.95
CA VAL A 176 12.55 0.00 -8.20
C VAL A 176 12.92 -1.40 -8.68
N LEU A 177 11.92 -2.24 -9.01
CA LEU A 177 12.10 -3.64 -9.41
C LEU A 177 12.53 -3.84 -10.88
N ARG A 178 12.14 -2.94 -11.80
CA ARG A 178 12.20 -3.14 -13.27
C ARG A 178 13.57 -3.45 -13.86
N GLY A 179 14.66 -3.14 -13.16
CA GLY A 179 16.03 -3.44 -13.58
C GLY A 179 16.71 -4.59 -12.81
N ARG A 180 16.00 -5.21 -11.85
CA ARG A 180 16.58 -6.14 -10.87
C ARG A 180 15.94 -7.51 -10.86
N VAL A 181 14.67 -7.55 -11.24
CA VAL A 181 13.81 -8.72 -11.13
C VAL A 181 13.19 -8.96 -12.49
N SER A 182 13.31 -10.19 -13.00
CA SER A 182 12.66 -10.59 -14.25
C SER A 182 11.15 -10.47 -14.07
N GLN A 183 10.46 -10.03 -15.13
CA GLN A 183 8.99 -9.93 -15.12
C GLN A 183 8.43 -8.97 -14.06
N ALA A 184 9.22 -8.01 -13.57
CA ALA A 184 8.79 -7.03 -12.57
C ALA A 184 7.45 -6.33 -12.88
N GLY A 185 7.07 -6.20 -14.17
CA GLY A 185 5.79 -5.62 -14.57
C GLY A 185 4.56 -6.28 -13.93
N TRP A 186 4.62 -7.57 -13.58
CA TRP A 186 3.55 -8.26 -12.86
C TRP A 186 3.29 -7.69 -11.46
N TRP A 187 4.25 -7.00 -10.86
CA TRP A 187 4.10 -6.37 -9.57
C TRP A 187 2.95 -5.36 -9.54
N ILE A 188 2.75 -4.62 -10.64
CA ILE A 188 1.64 -3.67 -10.78
C ILE A 188 0.32 -4.43 -10.72
N ALA A 189 0.16 -5.46 -11.55
CA ALA A 189 -1.06 -6.26 -11.61
C ALA A 189 -1.39 -6.93 -10.27
N LEU A 190 -0.39 -7.53 -9.61
CA LEU A 190 -0.55 -8.18 -8.31
C LEU A 190 -1.01 -7.19 -7.22
N SER A 191 -0.42 -5.98 -7.22
CA SER A 191 -0.81 -4.92 -6.28
C SER A 191 -2.23 -4.43 -6.54
N THR A 192 -2.58 -4.15 -7.80
CA THR A 192 -3.92 -3.73 -8.21
C THR A 192 -4.97 -4.77 -7.83
N VAL A 193 -4.75 -6.04 -8.17
CA VAL A 193 -5.68 -7.14 -7.87
C VAL A 193 -5.83 -7.33 -6.36
N GLY A 194 -4.74 -7.26 -5.59
CA GLY A 194 -4.79 -7.38 -4.14
C GLY A 194 -5.69 -6.33 -3.50
N TRP A 195 -5.54 -5.06 -3.90
CA TRP A 195 -6.38 -3.97 -3.39
C TRP A 195 -7.81 -3.99 -3.94
N ALA A 196 -8.03 -4.42 -5.17
CA ALA A 196 -9.38 -4.61 -5.73
C ALA A 196 -10.15 -5.72 -4.99
N LEU A 197 -9.47 -6.82 -4.64
CA LEU A 197 -10.06 -7.88 -3.82
C LEU A 197 -10.36 -7.40 -2.39
N ALA A 198 -9.46 -6.62 -1.79
CA ALA A 198 -9.75 -5.97 -0.50
C ALA A 198 -11.00 -5.09 -0.58
N ALA A 199 -11.14 -4.30 -1.64
CA ALA A 199 -12.35 -3.51 -1.87
C ALA A 199 -13.60 -4.40 -1.97
N ALA A 200 -13.56 -5.45 -2.79
CA ALA A 200 -14.68 -6.37 -2.98
C ALA A 200 -15.11 -7.04 -1.67
N LEU A 201 -14.16 -7.45 -0.83
CA LEU A 201 -14.45 -8.07 0.47
C LEU A 201 -15.12 -7.12 1.47
N ASN A 202 -14.90 -5.81 1.33
CA ASN A 202 -15.56 -4.79 2.16
C ASN A 202 -17.00 -4.47 1.72
N ILE A 203 -17.44 -4.94 0.54
CA ILE A 203 -18.81 -4.77 0.05
C ILE A 203 -19.78 -5.73 0.74
N ILE A 204 -19.27 -6.85 1.30
CA ILE A 204 -20.10 -7.87 1.94
C ILE A 204 -20.87 -7.19 3.10
N PRO A 205 -22.22 -7.13 3.04
CA PRO A 205 -23.00 -6.51 4.09
C PRO A 205 -22.70 -7.20 5.41
N SER A 206 -22.19 -6.44 6.40
CA SER A 206 -22.27 -6.89 7.78
C SER A 206 -23.76 -6.88 8.13
N GLU A 207 -24.39 -8.04 8.23
CA GLU A 207 -25.77 -8.13 8.72
C GLU A 207 -25.91 -7.35 10.04
N PRO A 208 -27.09 -6.86 10.43
CA PRO A 208 -27.28 -6.27 11.75
C PRO A 208 -27.19 -7.38 12.82
N GLY A 209 -25.98 -7.65 13.33
CA GLY A 209 -25.77 -8.68 14.35
C GLY A 209 -24.38 -9.32 14.53
N PRO A 210 -23.32 -9.09 13.73
CA PRO A 210 -22.03 -9.66 14.03
C PRO A 210 -21.50 -9.00 15.31
N SER A 211 -21.05 -9.83 16.25
CA SER A 211 -20.29 -9.36 17.39
C SER A 211 -19.18 -8.41 16.93
N LEU A 212 -18.89 -7.36 17.72
CA LEU A 212 -17.76 -6.43 17.52
C LEU A 212 -16.48 -7.16 17.10
N THR A 213 -16.26 -8.37 17.64
CA THR A 213 -15.16 -9.27 17.31
C THR A 213 -15.08 -9.66 15.82
N PHE A 214 -16.22 -9.99 15.19
CA PHE A 214 -16.27 -10.39 13.79
C PHE A 214 -16.01 -9.20 12.86
N GLU A 215 -16.53 -8.02 13.19
CA GLU A 215 -16.23 -6.80 12.45
C GLU A 215 -14.74 -6.44 12.52
N LEU A 216 -14.15 -6.46 13.72
CA LEU A 216 -12.72 -6.22 13.89
C LEU A 216 -11.88 -7.24 13.12
N MET A 217 -12.30 -8.52 13.06
CA MET A 217 -11.59 -9.55 12.31
C MET A 217 -11.60 -9.28 10.80
N ILE A 218 -12.75 -8.94 10.21
CA ILE A 218 -12.83 -8.62 8.77
C ILE A 218 -12.01 -7.37 8.45
N VAL A 219 -12.22 -6.31 9.23
CA VAL A 219 -11.77 -4.95 8.92
C VAL A 219 -10.27 -4.76 9.20
N ILE A 220 -9.73 -5.41 10.24
CA ILE A 220 -8.33 -5.26 10.64
C ILE A 220 -7.44 -6.38 10.09
N MET A 221 -7.96 -7.61 9.94
CA MET A 221 -7.13 -8.76 9.55
C MET A 221 -7.34 -9.18 8.10
N ILE A 222 -8.59 -9.27 7.63
CA ILE A 222 -8.89 -9.87 6.32
C ILE A 222 -8.69 -8.86 5.19
N ALA A 223 -9.34 -7.69 5.27
CA ALA A 223 -9.28 -6.68 4.22
C ALA A 223 -7.84 -6.21 3.90
N PRO A 224 -7.01 -5.80 4.87
CA PRO A 224 -5.61 -5.46 4.59
C PRO A 224 -4.72 -6.71 4.42
N GLY A 225 -5.10 -7.86 4.99
CA GLY A 225 -4.33 -9.09 4.90
C GLY A 225 -4.25 -9.65 3.47
N VAL A 226 -5.33 -9.54 2.69
CA VAL A 226 -5.37 -10.06 1.31
C VAL A 226 -4.34 -9.38 0.38
N PRO A 227 -4.30 -8.04 0.25
CA PRO A 227 -3.26 -7.36 -0.52
C PRO A 227 -1.85 -7.70 -0.04
N VAL A 228 -1.66 -7.80 1.29
CA VAL A 228 -0.34 -8.07 1.89
C VAL A 228 0.13 -9.48 1.59
N ALA A 229 -0.74 -10.48 1.73
CA ALA A 229 -0.45 -11.87 1.43
C ALA A 229 -0.16 -12.06 -0.07
N LEU A 230 -0.97 -11.44 -0.95
CA LEU A 230 -0.78 -11.48 -2.39
C LEU A 230 0.50 -10.77 -2.84
N ALA A 231 0.79 -9.59 -2.28
CA ALA A 231 2.05 -8.89 -2.55
C ALA A 231 3.26 -9.72 -2.09
N GLY A 232 3.22 -10.31 -0.89
CA GLY A 232 4.28 -11.19 -0.43
C GLY A 232 4.48 -12.40 -1.35
N ALA A 233 3.38 -13.06 -1.75
CA ALA A 233 3.44 -14.23 -2.62
C ALA A 233 3.97 -13.87 -4.01
N GLY A 234 3.50 -12.74 -4.54
CA GLY A 234 3.97 -12.11 -5.75
C GLY A 234 5.47 -11.82 -5.73
N MET A 235 5.98 -11.29 -4.62
CA MET A 235 7.40 -10.98 -4.46
C MET A 235 8.23 -12.25 -4.48
N VAL A 236 7.81 -13.28 -3.73
CA VAL A 236 8.47 -14.59 -3.73
C VAL A 236 8.49 -15.22 -5.12
N TRP A 237 7.36 -15.17 -5.84
CA TRP A 237 7.27 -15.68 -7.20
C TRP A 237 8.21 -14.94 -8.16
N LEU A 238 8.27 -13.61 -8.07
CA LEU A 238 9.16 -12.77 -8.85
C LEU A 238 10.64 -13.07 -8.58
N LEU A 239 11.02 -13.18 -7.30
CA LEU A 239 12.39 -13.51 -6.91
C LEU A 239 12.81 -14.88 -7.44
N ARG A 240 11.93 -15.89 -7.35
CA ARG A 240 12.20 -17.24 -7.88
C ARG A 240 12.41 -17.24 -9.39
N ARG A 241 11.62 -16.49 -10.15
CA ARG A 241 11.78 -16.38 -11.61
C ARG A 241 13.00 -15.58 -12.04
N SER A 242 13.62 -14.86 -11.11
CA SER A 242 14.82 -14.07 -11.38
C SER A 242 16.11 -14.84 -11.09
N ALA A 243 16.03 -15.99 -10.41
CA ALA A 243 17.19 -16.84 -10.15
C ALA A 243 17.68 -17.46 -11.48
N PRO A 244 18.97 -17.32 -11.84
CA PRO A 244 19.50 -17.89 -13.07
C PRO A 244 19.45 -19.41 -13.00
N ASP A 245 19.09 -20.06 -14.12
CA ASP A 245 19.10 -21.52 -14.29
C ASP A 245 20.55 -22.05 -14.27
N THR A 246 21.19 -22.02 -13.10
CA THR A 246 22.57 -22.49 -12.92
C THR A 246 22.68 -24.02 -12.89
N LEU A 247 21.59 -24.74 -13.12
CA LEU A 247 21.54 -26.20 -12.97
C LEU A 247 21.50 -26.98 -14.30
N THR A 248 21.44 -26.33 -15.47
CA THR A 248 21.34 -27.02 -16.77
C THR A 248 22.65 -27.09 -17.57
N SER A 249 23.79 -26.69 -16.99
CA SER A 249 25.10 -26.74 -17.67
C SER A 249 26.09 -27.76 -17.07
N ARG A 250 25.62 -28.91 -16.59
CA ARG A 250 26.49 -30.03 -16.17
C ARG A 250 26.27 -31.25 -17.03
#